data_AF-A0A661ZPF3-F1
#
_entry.id   AF-A0A661ZPF3-F1
#
_cell.length_a   1.000
_cell.length_b   1.000
_cell.length_c   1.000
_cell.angle_alpha   90.00
_cell.angle_beta   90.00
_cell.angle_gamma   90.00
#
_symmetry.space_group_name_H-M   'P 1'
#
loop_
_entity.id
_entity.type
_entity.pdbx_description
1 polymer ?
#
loop_
_entity_poly.entity_id
_entity_poly.type
_entity_poly.pdbx_seq_one_letter_code
_entity_poly.pdbx_strand_id
1 'polypeptide(L)'
;MEQAGEALGTQEISEFIIIPSDYISTGIIKRYTLKKEAQTHPATEVYIKSFLTASLLIEKVPPDIITLIVSPLNLEVSRITEQGEIAIEKSNVGNVIIPAIFSLLLSLALMFGATSLISGLGEEKESRLIEVLFSSVSIRQLLIGKILALGIAGLLQVLVWLISAPLILKLASSSFDGFMSSIQLPVNFLILGIIYFVLGYMLFAVLSIGIGAISSSAREGSQLSMFYVMFGFVPLWFSSLLMAFPNSSIWVFMSIFPITAPVQTMLRLGVSDIPAWQILTSIGVMVISITLGLILSIKIFRMHMLMHGKRPGIAELRLNLKNA
;
A
#
# COMPACT_ATOMS: atom_id res chain seq x y z
N MET A 1 15.81 -0.58 43.64
CA MET A 1 16.32 -1.63 42.72
C MET A 1 15.51 -2.91 42.87
N GLU A 2 15.35 -3.41 44.09
CA GLU A 2 14.61 -4.64 44.39
C GLU A 2 13.14 -4.60 43.94
N GLN A 3 12.39 -3.55 44.32
CA GLN A 3 10.99 -3.34 43.88
C GLN A 3 10.83 -3.17 42.35
N ALA A 4 11.78 -2.51 41.69
CA ALA A 4 11.74 -2.33 40.23
C ALA A 4 12.11 -3.62 39.47
N GLY A 5 12.99 -4.44 40.05
CA GLY A 5 13.31 -5.77 39.52
C GLY A 5 12.13 -6.74 39.65
N GLU A 6 11.40 -6.67 40.75
CA GLU A 6 10.18 -7.46 40.99
C GLU A 6 9.05 -7.04 40.03
N ALA A 7 8.80 -5.74 39.88
CA ALA A 7 7.84 -5.21 38.92
C ALA A 7 8.19 -5.53 37.45
N LEU A 8 9.48 -5.61 37.13
CA LEU A 8 9.94 -6.08 35.81
C LEU A 8 9.65 -7.57 35.63
N GLY A 9 9.88 -8.38 36.67
CA GLY A 9 9.61 -9.82 36.68
C GLY A 9 8.12 -10.16 36.57
N THR A 10 7.22 -9.34 37.13
CA THR A 10 5.77 -9.48 37.03
C THR A 10 5.16 -8.87 35.76
N GLN A 11 5.98 -8.28 34.88
CA GLN A 11 5.58 -7.57 33.66
C GLN A 11 4.71 -6.32 33.89
N GLU A 12 4.70 -5.75 35.11
CA GLU A 12 4.05 -4.46 35.36
C GLU A 12 4.79 -3.30 34.71
N ILE A 13 6.13 -3.41 34.59
CA ILE A 13 6.97 -2.50 33.81
C ILE A 13 7.76 -3.28 32.77
N SER A 14 8.01 -2.65 31.62
CA SER A 14 8.73 -3.26 30.49
C SER A 14 10.24 -3.07 30.55
N GLU A 15 10.70 -2.00 31.22
CA GLU A 15 12.11 -1.67 31.44
C GLU A 15 12.27 -0.67 32.59
N PHE A 16 13.45 -0.64 33.22
CA PHE A 16 13.83 0.44 34.15
C PHE A 16 15.28 0.87 33.96
N ILE A 17 15.57 2.10 34.35
CA ILE A 17 16.88 2.74 34.17
C ILE A 17 17.39 3.21 35.52
N ILE A 18 18.65 2.92 35.80
CA ILE A 18 19.37 3.42 36.97
C ILE A 18 20.40 4.44 36.49
N ILE A 19 20.29 5.66 37.02
CA ILE A 19 21.26 6.74 36.87
C ILE A 19 22.11 6.75 38.15
N PRO A 20 23.38 6.32 38.10
CA PRO A 20 24.26 6.33 39.26
C PRO A 20 24.55 7.76 39.76
N SER A 21 24.89 7.90 41.04
CA SER A 21 25.27 9.20 41.62
C SER A 21 26.58 9.76 41.04
N ASP A 22 27.46 8.89 40.55
CA ASP A 22 28.70 9.20 39.84
C ASP A 22 28.51 9.33 38.31
N TYR A 23 27.27 9.49 37.84
CA TYR A 23 26.98 9.64 36.40
C TYR A 23 27.73 10.82 35.77
N ILE A 24 27.90 11.95 36.48
CA ILE A 24 28.60 13.13 35.95
C ILE A 24 30.06 12.84 35.63
N SER A 25 30.72 11.95 36.37
CA SER A 25 32.12 11.59 36.14
C SER A 25 32.29 10.40 35.19
N THR A 26 31.33 9.47 35.17
CA THR A 26 31.43 8.22 34.40
C THR A 26 30.73 8.27 33.04
N GLY A 27 29.65 9.04 32.92
CA GLY A 27 28.77 9.07 31.75
C GLY A 27 27.95 7.80 31.53
N ILE A 28 27.96 6.84 32.47
CA ILE A 28 27.35 5.52 32.30
C ILE A 28 25.99 5.46 33.00
N ILE A 29 24.97 5.01 32.27
CA ILE A 29 23.65 4.64 32.80
C ILE A 29 23.41 3.14 32.62
N LYS A 30 22.64 2.53 33.53
CA LYS A 30 22.32 1.10 33.47
C LYS A 30 20.84 0.92 33.13
N ARG A 31 20.55 0.32 31.98
CA ARG A 31 19.20 -0.04 31.53
C ARG A 31 18.98 -1.54 31.74
N TYR A 32 17.83 -1.89 32.30
CA TYR A 32 17.42 -3.27 32.55
C TYR A 32 16.11 -3.54 31.79
N THR A 33 16.09 -4.59 30.97
CA THR A 33 14.93 -5.01 30.18
C THR A 33 14.89 -6.54 30.07
N LEU A 34 13.69 -7.10 29.89
CA LEU A 34 13.49 -8.53 29.64
C LEU A 34 13.74 -8.92 28.18
N LYS A 35 13.82 -7.94 27.26
CA LYS A 35 14.03 -8.18 25.84
C LYS A 35 15.50 -8.42 25.53
N LYS A 36 15.80 -9.42 24.71
CA LYS A 36 17.16 -9.65 24.21
C LYS A 36 17.47 -8.67 23.09
N GLU A 37 18.10 -7.55 23.44
CA GLU A 37 18.46 -6.46 22.53
C GLU A 37 19.98 -6.27 22.50
N ALA A 38 20.57 -6.09 21.30
CA ALA A 38 22.00 -5.83 21.14
C ALA A 38 22.36 -4.34 21.34
N GLN A 39 21.40 -3.45 21.09
CA GLN A 39 21.52 -1.99 21.23
C GLN A 39 20.17 -1.44 21.70
N THR A 40 20.19 -0.26 22.32
CA THR A 40 18.97 0.44 22.74
C THR A 40 18.18 0.90 21.53
N HIS A 41 16.84 0.75 21.58
CA HIS A 41 15.97 1.22 20.51
C HIS A 41 16.11 2.75 20.32
N PRO A 42 16.20 3.28 19.08
CA PRO A 42 16.45 4.70 18.83
C PRO A 42 15.48 5.65 19.54
N ALA A 43 14.18 5.31 19.58
CA ALA A 43 13.19 6.12 20.27
C ALA A 43 13.45 6.21 21.78
N THR A 44 13.75 5.09 22.42
CA THR A 44 14.11 5.04 23.86
C THR A 44 15.37 5.83 24.12
N GLU A 45 16.37 5.73 23.25
CA GLU A 45 17.61 6.52 23.34
C GLU A 45 17.34 8.03 23.28
N VAL A 46 16.46 8.47 22.37
CA VAL A 46 16.04 9.88 22.28
C VAL A 46 15.39 10.34 23.58
N TYR A 47 14.43 9.59 24.12
CA TYR A 47 13.78 9.96 25.40
C TYR A 47 14.76 10.04 26.56
N ILE A 48 15.68 9.07 26.66
CA ILE A 48 16.72 9.05 27.70
C ILE A 48 17.62 10.28 27.56
N LYS A 49 18.10 10.58 26.34
CA LYS A 49 18.93 11.76 26.08
C LYS A 49 18.21 13.05 26.41
N SER A 50 16.96 13.21 25.98
CA SER A 50 16.13 14.38 26.28
C SER A 50 15.93 14.56 27.78
N PHE A 51 15.61 13.49 28.50
CA PHE A 51 15.42 13.51 29.96
C PHE A 51 16.71 13.87 30.70
N LEU A 52 17.84 13.26 30.36
CA LEU A 52 19.13 13.54 30.98
C LEU A 52 19.58 14.98 30.70
N THR A 53 19.42 15.44 29.46
CA THR A 53 19.77 16.80 29.05
C THR A 53 18.94 17.82 29.82
N ALA A 54 17.63 17.63 29.91
CA ALA A 54 16.76 18.49 30.71
C ALA A 54 17.19 18.49 32.19
N SER A 55 17.37 17.30 32.77
CA SER A 55 17.70 17.14 34.19
C SER A 55 19.06 17.75 34.58
N LEU A 56 20.06 17.71 33.70
CA LEU A 56 21.38 18.31 33.94
C LEU A 56 21.39 19.84 33.85
N LEU A 57 20.40 20.43 33.17
CA LEU A 57 20.27 21.86 32.91
C LEU A 57 19.26 22.55 33.83
N ILE A 58 18.41 21.78 34.53
CA ILE A 58 17.53 22.28 35.59
C ILE A 58 18.38 23.10 36.58
N GLU A 59 17.84 24.25 37.01
CA GLU A 59 18.47 25.26 37.88
C GLU A 59 19.67 26.02 37.31
N LYS A 60 20.29 25.54 36.22
CA LYS A 60 21.42 26.22 35.56
C LYS A 60 20.99 27.14 34.43
N VAL A 61 19.82 26.89 33.84
CA VAL A 61 19.33 27.58 32.66
C VAL A 61 17.81 27.81 32.78
N PRO A 62 17.27 28.93 32.28
CA PRO A 62 15.83 29.15 32.19
C PRO A 62 15.08 28.00 31.48
N PRO A 63 13.86 27.64 31.93
CA PRO A 63 13.08 26.53 31.35
C PRO A 63 12.89 26.62 29.84
N ASP A 64 12.72 27.83 29.30
CA ASP A 64 12.49 28.08 27.88
C ASP A 64 13.70 27.74 27.00
N ILE A 65 14.91 27.85 27.54
CA ILE A 65 16.13 27.47 26.83
C ILE A 65 16.34 25.96 26.93
N ILE A 66 15.90 25.32 28.02
CA ILE A 66 15.95 23.85 28.14
C ILE A 66 15.08 23.21 27.06
N THR A 67 13.88 23.74 26.80
CA THR A 67 13.00 23.22 25.73
C THR A 67 13.62 23.40 24.34
N LEU A 68 14.28 24.52 24.09
CA LEU A 68 15.07 24.76 22.87
C LEU A 68 16.29 23.83 22.77
N ILE A 69 16.96 23.48 23.85
CA ILE A 69 18.13 22.57 23.82
C ILE A 69 17.69 21.11 23.62
N VAL A 70 16.58 20.71 24.23
CA VAL A 70 16.03 19.35 24.13
C VAL A 70 15.38 19.11 22.76
N SER A 71 14.73 20.14 22.20
CA SER A 71 14.09 20.10 20.88
C SER A 71 14.56 21.28 19.99
N PRO A 72 15.84 21.30 19.58
CA PRO A 72 16.43 22.46 18.90
C PRO A 72 15.97 22.64 17.46
N LEU A 73 15.52 21.57 16.81
CA LEU A 73 15.04 21.59 15.43
C LEU A 73 13.52 21.56 15.40
N ASN A 74 12.92 22.74 15.27
CA ASN A 74 11.56 22.89 14.74
C ASN A 74 11.65 23.40 13.30
N LEU A 75 12.07 22.52 12.38
CA LEU A 75 12.28 22.87 10.98
C LEU A 75 10.94 22.88 10.24
N GLU A 76 10.55 24.05 9.75
CA GLU A 76 9.52 24.14 8.72
C GLU A 76 10.15 23.89 7.34
N VAL A 77 9.98 22.68 6.82
CA VAL A 77 10.46 22.33 5.48
C VAL A 77 9.42 22.79 4.45
N SER A 78 9.81 23.72 3.59
CA SER A 78 8.99 24.17 2.44
C SER A 78 9.66 23.75 1.14
N ARG A 79 8.92 23.13 0.22
CA ARG A 79 9.42 22.74 -1.09
C ARG A 79 9.54 23.98 -1.98
N ILE A 80 10.54 24.02 -2.84
CA ILE A 80 10.70 25.07 -3.87
C ILE A 80 10.41 24.43 -5.24
N THR A 81 9.59 25.06 -6.07
CA THR A 81 9.27 24.61 -7.43
C THR A 81 10.47 24.79 -8.35
N GLU A 82 10.44 24.17 -9.53
CA GLU A 82 11.48 24.37 -10.55
C GLU A 82 11.62 25.85 -10.99
N GLN A 83 10.58 26.67 -10.79
CA GLN A 83 10.60 28.11 -11.05
C GLN A 83 11.15 28.95 -9.87
N GLY A 84 11.56 28.32 -8.77
CA GLY A 84 12.07 29.02 -7.59
C GLY A 84 10.99 29.55 -6.64
N GLU A 85 9.71 29.21 -6.85
CA GLU A 85 8.61 29.61 -5.97
C GLU A 85 8.47 28.63 -4.81
N ILE A 86 8.10 29.11 -3.62
CA ILE A 86 7.77 28.22 -2.50
C ILE A 86 6.49 27.48 -2.87
N ALA A 87 6.60 26.17 -3.08
CA ALA A 87 5.45 25.32 -3.29
C ALA A 87 4.56 25.40 -2.04
N ILE A 88 3.27 25.66 -2.24
CA ILE A 88 2.26 25.84 -1.18
C ILE A 88 2.12 24.57 -0.31
N GLU A 89 2.67 23.45 -0.77
CA GLU A 89 2.79 22.19 -0.04
C GLU A 89 3.79 22.34 1.13
N LYS A 90 3.27 22.72 2.31
CA LYS A 90 4.01 22.55 3.57
C LYS A 90 4.36 21.07 3.72
N SER A 91 5.64 20.76 3.93
CA SER A 91 6.08 19.40 4.21
C SER A 91 5.55 18.98 5.57
N ASN A 92 4.38 18.35 5.57
CA ASN A 92 3.69 17.87 6.74
C ASN A 92 3.64 16.35 6.73
N VAL A 93 3.66 15.73 7.92
CA VAL A 93 3.57 14.26 8.09
C VAL A 93 2.32 13.69 7.39
N GLY A 94 1.26 14.50 7.26
CA GLY A 94 0.04 14.17 6.51
C GLY A 94 0.26 13.86 5.02
N ASN A 95 1.24 14.49 4.36
CA ASN A 95 1.52 14.27 2.93
C ASN A 95 2.09 12.87 2.63
N VAL A 96 2.68 12.22 3.65
CA VAL A 96 3.19 10.85 3.54
C VAL A 96 2.12 9.83 3.97
N ILE A 97 1.39 10.14 5.05
CA ILE A 97 0.38 9.24 5.62
C ILE A 97 -0.78 9.00 4.66
N ILE A 98 -1.29 10.05 4.00
CA ILE A 98 -2.48 9.90 3.16
C ILE A 98 -2.21 9.02 1.93
N PRO A 99 -1.12 9.23 1.16
CA PRO A 99 -0.79 8.34 0.05
C PRO A 99 -0.51 6.91 0.50
N ALA A 100 0.06 6.71 1.69
CA ALA A 100 0.23 5.37 2.26
C ALA A 100 -1.11 4.69 2.55
N ILE A 101 -2.04 5.38 3.23
CA ILE A 101 -3.39 4.87 3.50
C ILE A 101 -4.14 4.61 2.19
N PHE A 102 -4.11 5.55 1.25
CA PHE A 102 -4.75 5.40 -0.06
C PHE A 102 -4.21 4.18 -0.81
N SER A 103 -2.89 3.97 -0.80
CA SER A 103 -2.26 2.83 -1.47
C SER A 103 -2.61 1.50 -0.82
N LEU A 104 -2.74 1.47 0.51
CA LEU A 104 -3.23 0.30 1.25
C LEU A 104 -4.71 0.01 0.93
N LEU A 105 -5.54 1.04 0.93
CA LEU A 105 -6.95 0.91 0.56
C LEU A 105 -7.06 0.42 -0.90
N LEU A 106 -6.32 1.02 -1.83
CA LEU A 106 -6.24 0.58 -3.21
C LEU A 106 -5.83 -0.90 -3.31
N SER A 107 -4.78 -1.36 -2.62
CA SER A 107 -4.36 -2.76 -2.69
C SER A 107 -5.41 -3.72 -2.14
N LEU A 108 -6.12 -3.34 -1.07
CA LEU A 108 -7.26 -4.10 -0.55
C LEU A 108 -8.39 -4.15 -1.56
N ALA A 109 -8.72 -3.02 -2.21
CA ALA A 109 -9.73 -2.95 -3.25
C ALA A 109 -9.43 -3.91 -4.41
N LEU A 110 -8.18 -3.88 -4.90
CA LEU A 110 -7.70 -4.77 -5.95
C LEU A 110 -7.78 -6.25 -5.53
N MET A 111 -7.42 -6.56 -4.29
CA MET A 111 -7.54 -7.92 -3.74
C MET A 111 -8.99 -8.39 -3.70
N PHE A 112 -9.89 -7.59 -3.13
CA PHE A 112 -11.32 -7.92 -3.03
C PHE A 112 -11.94 -8.09 -4.43
N GLY A 113 -11.67 -7.17 -5.36
CA GLY A 113 -12.14 -7.30 -6.73
C GLY A 113 -11.64 -8.58 -7.41
N ALA A 114 -10.35 -8.90 -7.23
CA ALA A 114 -9.74 -10.09 -7.80
C ALA A 114 -10.37 -11.40 -7.30
N THR A 115 -10.58 -11.50 -5.97
CA THR A 115 -11.16 -12.71 -5.35
C THR A 115 -12.64 -12.85 -5.69
N SER A 116 -13.43 -11.77 -5.62
CA SER A 116 -14.85 -11.80 -5.99
C SER A 116 -15.08 -12.23 -7.43
N LEU A 117 -14.25 -11.77 -8.38
CA LEU A 117 -14.39 -12.16 -9.78
C LEU A 117 -14.12 -13.64 -10.00
N ILE A 118 -13.11 -14.20 -9.34
CA ILE A 118 -12.75 -15.61 -9.47
C ILE A 118 -13.79 -16.50 -8.82
N SER A 119 -14.25 -16.16 -7.62
CA SER A 119 -15.30 -16.91 -6.94
C SER A 119 -16.57 -16.95 -7.80
N GLY A 120 -16.99 -15.81 -8.35
CA GLY A 120 -18.16 -15.75 -9.23
C GLY A 120 -18.00 -16.60 -10.50
N LEU A 121 -16.81 -16.62 -11.12
CA LEU A 121 -16.55 -17.48 -12.29
C LEU A 121 -16.53 -18.97 -11.92
N GLY A 122 -16.00 -19.32 -10.75
CA GLY A 122 -15.99 -20.69 -10.25
C GLY A 122 -17.40 -21.20 -9.96
N GLU A 123 -18.22 -20.40 -9.28
CA GLU A 123 -19.62 -20.70 -8.98
C GLU A 123 -20.46 -20.88 -10.26
N GLU A 124 -20.24 -20.03 -11.27
CA GLU A 124 -20.92 -20.12 -12.57
C GLU A 124 -20.56 -21.41 -13.33
N LYS A 125 -19.31 -21.87 -13.21
CA LYS A 125 -18.86 -23.15 -13.78
C LYS A 125 -19.44 -24.34 -13.03
N GLU A 126 -19.38 -24.33 -11.69
CA GLU A 126 -19.89 -25.41 -10.84
C GLU A 126 -21.41 -25.60 -11.00
N SER A 127 -22.14 -24.49 -11.13
CA SER A 127 -23.60 -24.49 -11.23
C SER A 127 -24.13 -24.79 -12.64
N ARG A 128 -23.26 -25.10 -13.62
CA ARG A 128 -23.59 -25.23 -15.06
C ARG A 128 -24.31 -24.02 -15.67
N LEU A 129 -24.34 -22.89 -14.97
CA LEU A 129 -24.95 -21.63 -15.45
C LEU A 129 -24.22 -21.12 -16.68
N ILE A 130 -22.93 -21.45 -16.80
CA ILE A 130 -22.10 -21.02 -17.92
C ILE A 130 -22.64 -21.52 -19.28
N GLU A 131 -23.19 -22.75 -19.35
CA GLU A 131 -23.75 -23.32 -20.60
C GLU A 131 -25.00 -22.55 -21.06
N VAL A 132 -25.87 -22.20 -20.10
CA VAL A 132 -27.07 -21.39 -20.36
C VAL A 132 -26.68 -19.98 -20.81
N LEU A 133 -25.73 -19.35 -20.11
CA LEU A 133 -25.25 -18.00 -20.47
C LEU A 133 -24.65 -17.95 -21.87
N PHE A 134 -23.93 -18.99 -22.29
CA PHE A 134 -23.34 -19.05 -23.63
C PHE A 134 -24.33 -19.32 -24.75
N SER A 135 -25.48 -19.93 -24.45
CA SER A 135 -26.58 -20.02 -25.42
C SER A 135 -27.21 -18.67 -25.74
N SER A 136 -27.05 -17.68 -24.86
CA SER A 136 -27.70 -16.36 -24.96
C SER A 136 -26.74 -15.23 -25.34
N VAL A 137 -25.48 -15.28 -24.90
CA VAL A 137 -24.49 -14.19 -25.08
C VAL A 137 -23.11 -14.76 -25.40
N SER A 138 -22.36 -14.07 -26.27
CA SER A 138 -20.99 -14.50 -26.58
C SER A 138 -20.04 -14.37 -25.38
N ILE A 139 -19.09 -15.31 -25.23
CA ILE A 139 -18.06 -15.29 -24.17
C ILE A 139 -17.36 -13.94 -24.06
N ARG A 140 -17.07 -13.30 -25.20
CA ARG A 140 -16.40 -11.99 -25.22
C ARG A 140 -17.25 -10.91 -24.56
N GLN A 141 -18.54 -10.86 -24.88
CA GLN A 141 -19.46 -9.89 -24.28
C GLN A 141 -19.64 -10.15 -22.79
N LEU A 142 -19.75 -11.42 -22.38
CA LEU A 142 -19.86 -11.80 -20.97
C LEU A 142 -18.64 -11.34 -20.16
N LEU A 143 -17.43 -11.65 -20.62
CA LEU A 143 -16.20 -11.33 -19.90
C LEU A 143 -15.93 -9.82 -19.86
N ILE A 144 -16.12 -9.11 -20.97
CA ILE A 144 -15.99 -7.64 -20.99
C ILE A 144 -17.02 -6.99 -20.07
N GLY A 145 -18.27 -7.48 -20.09
CA GLY A 145 -19.33 -7.02 -19.19
C GLY A 145 -18.95 -7.21 -17.71
N LYS A 146 -18.40 -8.37 -17.35
CA LYS A 146 -17.90 -8.64 -15.98
C LYS A 146 -16.78 -7.69 -15.57
N ILE A 147 -15.80 -7.43 -16.44
CA ILE A 147 -14.71 -6.49 -16.15
C ILE A 147 -15.25 -5.08 -15.91
N LEU A 148 -16.15 -4.61 -16.77
CA LEU A 148 -16.77 -3.28 -16.64
C LEU A 148 -17.62 -3.18 -15.37
N ALA A 149 -18.42 -4.21 -15.07
CA ALA A 149 -19.21 -4.27 -13.84
C ALA A 149 -18.33 -4.24 -12.58
N LEU A 150 -17.21 -4.98 -12.58
CA LEU A 150 -16.26 -4.97 -11.49
C LEU A 150 -15.58 -3.59 -11.34
N GLY A 151 -15.28 -2.92 -12.45
CA GLY A 151 -14.77 -1.55 -12.46
C GLY A 151 -15.76 -0.56 -11.85
N ILE A 152 -17.04 -0.66 -12.20
CA ILE A 152 -18.12 0.17 -11.62
C ILE A 152 -18.26 -0.12 -10.11
N ALA A 153 -18.26 -1.39 -9.71
CA ALA A 153 -18.32 -1.77 -8.30
C ALA A 153 -17.12 -1.21 -7.51
N GLY A 154 -15.92 -1.22 -8.11
CA GLY A 154 -14.74 -0.58 -7.53
C GLY A 154 -14.90 0.93 -7.39
N LEU A 155 -15.42 1.62 -8.41
CA LEU A 155 -15.65 3.07 -8.34
C LEU A 155 -16.67 3.42 -7.23
N LEU A 156 -17.70 2.59 -7.05
CA LEU A 156 -18.62 2.71 -5.91
C LEU A 156 -17.89 2.54 -4.57
N GLN A 157 -16.97 1.58 -4.47
CA GLN A 157 -16.16 1.38 -3.27
C GLN A 157 -15.29 2.62 -2.95
N VAL A 158 -14.66 3.23 -3.96
CA VAL A 158 -13.90 4.49 -3.78
C VAL A 158 -14.81 5.62 -3.32
N LEU A 159 -15.99 5.74 -3.92
CA LEU A 159 -16.98 6.74 -3.53
C LEU A 159 -17.40 6.56 -2.06
N VAL A 160 -17.62 5.32 -1.62
CA VAL A 160 -17.89 5.01 -0.21
C VAL A 160 -16.74 5.49 0.68
N TRP A 161 -15.48 5.26 0.32
CA TRP A 161 -14.34 5.75 1.09
C TRP A 161 -14.22 7.27 1.11
N LEU A 162 -14.41 7.94 -0.02
CA LEU A 162 -14.36 9.40 -0.11
C LEU A 162 -15.42 10.08 0.74
N ILE A 163 -16.59 9.45 0.92
CA ILE A 163 -17.66 9.97 1.77
C ILE A 163 -17.45 9.59 3.24
N SER A 164 -17.11 8.32 3.52
CA SER A 164 -17.03 7.79 4.88
C SER A 164 -15.80 8.29 5.65
N ALA A 165 -14.63 8.40 5.02
CA ALA A 165 -13.41 8.83 5.69
C ALA A 165 -13.54 10.23 6.34
N PRO A 166 -13.97 11.30 5.65
CA PRO A 166 -14.16 12.60 6.29
C PRO A 166 -15.31 12.61 7.29
N LEU A 167 -16.36 11.80 7.09
CA LEU A 167 -17.48 11.70 8.05
C LEU A 167 -17.01 11.09 9.37
N ILE A 168 -16.25 9.98 9.32
CA ILE A 168 -15.68 9.32 10.50
C ILE A 168 -14.72 10.25 11.22
N LEU A 169 -13.84 10.96 10.47
CA LEU A 169 -12.91 11.91 11.06
C LEU A 169 -13.62 13.09 11.76
N LYS A 170 -14.72 13.58 11.19
CA LYS A 170 -15.58 14.61 11.83
C LYS A 170 -16.25 14.09 13.11
N LEU A 171 -16.73 12.85 13.09
CA LEU A 171 -17.38 12.22 14.25
C LEU A 171 -16.39 11.87 15.37
N ALA A 172 -15.11 11.65 15.04
CA ALA A 172 -14.09 11.28 16.01
C ALA A 172 -13.73 12.39 17.03
N SER A 173 -14.08 13.67 16.77
CA SER A 173 -13.95 14.85 17.65
C SER A 173 -12.52 15.24 18.10
N SER A 174 -12.35 16.55 18.40
CA SER A 174 -11.21 17.35 18.95
C SER A 174 -9.74 16.92 18.76
N SER A 175 -9.40 15.64 18.89
CA SER A 175 -8.04 15.09 18.74
C SER A 175 -7.51 15.14 17.30
N PHE A 176 -8.39 15.22 16.30
CA PHE A 176 -8.03 15.20 14.87
C PHE A 176 -8.34 16.51 14.14
N ASP A 177 -8.83 17.54 14.81
CA ASP A 177 -9.17 18.82 14.17
C ASP A 177 -7.92 19.51 13.56
N GLY A 178 -6.79 19.40 14.26
CA GLY A 178 -5.48 19.81 13.75
C GLY A 178 -4.97 18.93 12.62
N PHE A 179 -5.30 17.63 12.61
CA PHE A 179 -4.93 16.73 11.53
C PHE A 179 -5.69 17.10 10.26
N MET A 180 -7.02 17.27 10.33
CA MET A 180 -7.88 17.54 9.18
C MET A 180 -7.56 18.87 8.48
N SER A 181 -7.25 19.92 9.24
CA SER A 181 -6.81 21.22 8.70
C SER A 181 -5.43 21.16 8.03
N SER A 182 -4.64 20.14 8.36
CA SER A 182 -3.30 19.91 7.82
C SER A 182 -3.28 18.99 6.59
N ILE A 183 -4.44 18.42 6.22
CA ILE A 183 -4.63 17.61 5.02
C ILE A 183 -4.85 18.52 3.82
N GLN A 184 -3.84 18.64 2.96
CA GLN A 184 -4.01 19.16 1.62
C GLN A 184 -3.87 17.98 0.65
N LEU A 185 -4.95 17.64 -0.02
CA LEU A 185 -4.95 16.64 -1.09
C LEU A 185 -4.76 17.36 -2.42
N PRO A 186 -3.60 17.22 -3.08
CA PRO A 186 -3.41 17.79 -4.40
C PRO A 186 -4.45 17.21 -5.36
N VAL A 187 -5.07 18.06 -6.19
CA VAL A 187 -6.03 17.60 -7.20
C VAL A 187 -5.41 16.56 -8.14
N ASN A 188 -4.12 16.72 -8.45
CA ASN A 188 -3.35 15.75 -9.22
C ASN A 188 -3.32 14.36 -8.57
N PHE A 189 -3.20 14.28 -7.23
CA PHE A 189 -3.23 13.01 -6.50
C PHE A 189 -4.58 12.31 -6.67
N LEU A 190 -5.69 13.04 -6.58
CA LEU A 190 -7.04 12.47 -6.77
C LEU A 190 -7.27 11.98 -8.20
N ILE A 191 -6.87 12.77 -9.20
CA ILE A 191 -7.00 12.40 -10.61
C ILE A 191 -6.20 11.13 -10.92
N LEU A 192 -4.92 11.10 -10.51
CA LEU A 192 -4.07 9.92 -10.71
C LEU A 192 -4.57 8.73 -9.89
N GLY A 193 -5.10 8.97 -8.68
CA GLY A 193 -5.72 7.96 -7.85
C GLY A 193 -6.87 7.25 -8.58
N ILE A 194 -7.77 7.99 -9.23
CA ILE A 194 -8.86 7.42 -10.02
C ILE A 194 -8.32 6.64 -11.23
N ILE A 195 -7.35 7.20 -11.96
CA ILE A 195 -6.76 6.56 -13.15
C ILE A 195 -6.12 5.21 -12.77
N TYR A 196 -5.24 5.20 -11.77
CA TYR A 196 -4.56 3.98 -11.33
C TYR A 196 -5.50 2.99 -10.65
N PHE A 197 -6.55 3.47 -9.99
CA PHE A 197 -7.61 2.62 -9.48
C PHE A 197 -8.30 1.86 -10.62
N VAL A 198 -8.78 2.56 -11.65
CA VAL A 198 -9.49 1.93 -12.78
C VAL A 198 -8.57 0.98 -13.55
N LEU A 199 -7.35 1.42 -13.88
CA LEU A 199 -6.38 0.58 -14.58
C LEU A 199 -5.98 -0.65 -13.74
N GLY A 200 -5.78 -0.46 -12.44
CA GLY A 200 -5.45 -1.54 -11.52
C GLY A 200 -6.58 -2.57 -11.45
N TYR A 201 -7.83 -2.11 -11.30
CA TYR A 201 -9.01 -2.99 -11.27
C TYR A 201 -9.15 -3.79 -12.56
N MET A 202 -9.02 -3.12 -13.71
CA MET A 202 -9.11 -3.80 -15.01
C MET A 202 -7.99 -4.84 -15.18
N LEU A 203 -6.76 -4.52 -14.78
CA LEU A 203 -5.64 -5.44 -14.86
C LEU A 203 -5.87 -6.67 -13.97
N PHE A 204 -6.24 -6.46 -12.70
CA PHE A 204 -6.51 -7.55 -11.77
C PHE A 204 -7.71 -8.39 -12.21
N ALA A 205 -8.74 -7.77 -12.80
CA ALA A 205 -9.88 -8.48 -13.37
C ALA A 205 -9.48 -9.36 -14.57
N VAL A 206 -8.62 -8.86 -15.46
CA VAL A 206 -8.12 -9.62 -16.61
C VAL A 206 -7.27 -10.82 -16.17
N LEU A 207 -6.41 -10.63 -15.17
CA LEU A 207 -5.62 -11.71 -14.56
C LEU A 207 -6.53 -12.75 -13.89
N SER A 208 -7.53 -12.29 -13.12
CA SER A 208 -8.56 -13.13 -12.51
C SER A 208 -9.32 -13.96 -13.53
N ILE A 209 -9.68 -13.40 -14.68
CA ILE A 209 -10.37 -14.15 -15.74
C ILE A 209 -9.44 -15.21 -16.34
N GLY A 210 -8.16 -14.88 -16.56
CA GLY A 210 -7.17 -15.84 -17.07
C GLY A 210 -7.02 -17.04 -16.13
N ILE A 211 -6.88 -16.78 -14.82
CA ILE A 211 -6.81 -17.82 -13.80
C ILE A 211 -8.14 -18.57 -13.65
N GLY A 212 -9.26 -17.85 -13.66
CA GLY A 212 -10.60 -18.40 -13.61
C GLY A 212 -10.90 -19.31 -14.81
N ALA A 213 -10.28 -19.05 -15.98
CA ALA A 213 -10.41 -19.90 -17.16
C ALA A 213 -9.77 -21.28 -16.95
N ILE A 214 -8.57 -21.31 -16.36
CA ILE A 214 -7.77 -22.52 -16.15
C ILE A 214 -8.12 -23.27 -14.85
N SER A 215 -8.74 -22.60 -13.88
CA SER A 215 -9.16 -23.22 -12.63
C SER A 215 -10.41 -24.09 -12.82
N SER A 216 -10.43 -25.22 -12.13
CA SER A 216 -11.57 -26.16 -12.13
C SER A 216 -12.66 -25.79 -11.12
N SER A 217 -12.33 -25.04 -10.06
CA SER A 217 -13.24 -24.61 -9.00
C SER A 217 -12.93 -23.19 -8.52
N ALA A 218 -13.88 -22.57 -7.81
CA ALA A 218 -13.68 -21.27 -7.16
C ALA A 218 -12.50 -21.30 -6.15
N ARG A 219 -12.35 -22.42 -5.44
CA ARG A 219 -11.29 -22.61 -4.44
C ARG A 219 -9.90 -22.67 -5.06
N GLU A 220 -9.71 -23.47 -6.12
CA GLU A 220 -8.43 -23.56 -6.83
C GLU A 220 -8.05 -22.21 -7.46
N GLY A 221 -9.01 -21.54 -8.10
CA GLY A 221 -8.77 -20.22 -8.69
C GLY A 221 -8.35 -19.18 -7.65
N SER A 222 -9.00 -19.18 -6.48
CA SER A 222 -8.68 -18.24 -5.40
C SER A 222 -7.29 -18.49 -4.79
N GLN A 223 -6.82 -19.74 -4.76
CA GLN A 223 -5.46 -20.05 -4.34
C GLN A 223 -4.42 -19.59 -5.36
N LEU A 224 -4.72 -19.76 -6.66
CA LEU A 224 -3.86 -19.30 -7.74
C LEU A 224 -3.79 -17.77 -7.82
N SER A 225 -4.86 -17.07 -7.43
CA SER A 225 -4.86 -15.61 -7.48
C SER A 225 -3.97 -14.96 -6.43
N MET A 226 -3.73 -15.66 -5.32
CA MET A 226 -2.85 -15.19 -4.26
C MET A 226 -1.45 -14.84 -4.78
N PHE A 227 -0.95 -15.52 -5.82
CA PHE A 227 0.36 -15.23 -6.39
C PHE A 227 0.46 -13.80 -6.94
N TYR A 228 -0.44 -13.39 -7.84
CA TYR A 228 -0.37 -12.04 -8.41
C TYR A 228 -0.90 -10.97 -7.46
N VAL A 229 -1.86 -11.30 -6.60
CA VAL A 229 -2.33 -10.39 -5.55
C VAL A 229 -1.18 -10.04 -4.61
N MET A 230 -0.38 -11.03 -4.20
CA MET A 230 0.78 -10.80 -3.34
C MET A 230 1.80 -9.86 -3.99
N PHE A 231 2.04 -9.99 -5.31
CA PHE A 231 2.86 -9.01 -6.04
C PHE A 231 2.29 -7.59 -5.98
N GLY A 232 0.97 -7.43 -6.00
CA GLY A 232 0.32 -6.12 -5.82
C GLY A 232 0.62 -5.46 -4.46
N PHE A 233 0.92 -6.24 -3.42
CA PHE A 233 1.25 -5.75 -2.07
C PHE A 233 2.74 -5.48 -1.85
N VAL A 234 3.61 -5.97 -2.73
CA VAL A 234 5.07 -5.79 -2.62
C VAL A 234 5.48 -4.32 -2.37
N PRO A 235 4.91 -3.31 -3.05
CA PRO A 235 5.18 -1.89 -2.76
C PRO A 235 4.98 -1.50 -1.29
N LEU A 236 3.96 -2.03 -0.62
CA LEU A 236 3.64 -1.69 0.77
C LEU A 236 4.64 -2.28 1.75
N TRP A 237 5.15 -3.50 1.47
CA TRP A 237 6.18 -4.13 2.31
C TRP A 237 7.49 -3.35 2.33
N PHE A 238 7.78 -2.66 1.22
CA PHE A 238 8.98 -1.84 1.08
C PHE A 238 8.74 -0.34 1.29
N SER A 239 7.57 0.05 1.81
CA SER A 239 7.22 1.46 2.04
C SER A 239 8.20 2.18 2.98
N SER A 240 8.72 1.50 4.00
CA SER A 240 9.75 2.05 4.89
C SER A 240 11.07 2.33 4.16
N LEU A 241 11.48 1.45 3.24
CA LEU A 241 12.67 1.64 2.41
C LEU A 241 12.48 2.74 1.36
N LEU A 242 11.26 2.91 0.84
CA LEU A 242 10.92 4.02 -0.05
C LEU A 242 11.13 5.37 0.66
N MET A 243 10.72 5.49 1.92
CA MET A 243 10.93 6.70 2.72
C MET A 243 12.42 6.94 3.03
N ALA A 244 13.18 5.87 3.30
CA ALA A 244 14.60 5.98 3.59
C ALA A 244 15.46 6.32 2.34
N PHE A 245 15.08 5.77 1.17
CA PHE A 245 15.85 5.89 -0.07
C PHE A 245 14.97 6.27 -1.28
N PRO A 246 14.31 7.45 -1.27
CA PRO A 246 13.26 7.79 -2.23
C PRO A 246 13.71 7.88 -3.69
N ASN A 247 14.99 8.15 -3.93
CA ASN A 247 15.56 8.35 -5.27
C ASN A 247 16.10 7.06 -5.91
N SER A 248 15.84 5.89 -5.33
CA SER A 248 16.32 4.62 -5.87
C SER A 248 15.58 4.21 -7.15
N SER A 249 16.30 3.61 -8.10
CA SER A 249 15.76 3.15 -9.39
C SER A 249 14.74 2.02 -9.25
N ILE A 250 14.79 1.24 -8.17
CA ILE A 250 13.83 0.15 -7.92
C ILE A 250 12.39 0.66 -7.82
N TRP A 251 12.20 1.88 -7.30
CA TRP A 251 10.89 2.50 -7.17
C TRP A 251 10.32 2.93 -8.52
N VAL A 252 11.20 3.30 -9.47
CA VAL A 252 10.82 3.58 -10.85
C VAL A 252 10.38 2.30 -11.54
N PHE A 253 11.13 1.21 -11.37
CA PHE A 253 10.76 -0.10 -11.92
C PHE A 253 9.39 -0.56 -11.41
N MET A 254 9.16 -0.52 -10.10
CA MET A 254 7.87 -0.92 -9.50
C MET A 254 6.71 -0.01 -9.92
N SER A 255 6.98 1.27 -10.23
CA SER A 255 5.96 2.19 -10.79
C SER A 255 5.59 1.85 -12.23
N ILE A 256 6.44 1.18 -12.99
CA ILE A 256 6.20 0.82 -14.40
C ILE A 256 5.68 -0.61 -14.53
N PHE A 257 6.12 -1.53 -13.65
CA PHE A 257 5.71 -2.92 -13.70
C PHE A 257 4.20 -3.06 -13.41
N PRO A 258 3.38 -3.61 -14.34
CA PRO A 258 1.93 -3.43 -14.33
C PRO A 258 1.22 -3.81 -13.03
N ILE A 259 1.64 -4.91 -12.39
CA ILE A 259 0.97 -5.45 -11.19
C ILE A 259 1.26 -4.57 -9.96
N THR A 260 2.46 -3.99 -9.88
CA THR A 260 2.88 -3.13 -8.75
C THR A 260 2.58 -1.66 -9.00
N ALA A 261 2.46 -1.24 -10.26
CA ALA A 261 2.34 0.14 -10.69
C ALA A 261 1.22 0.95 -10.00
N PRO A 262 -0.02 0.41 -9.83
CA PRO A 262 -1.10 1.15 -9.16
C PRO A 262 -0.75 1.57 -7.74
N VAL A 263 -0.17 0.64 -6.98
CA VAL A 263 0.13 0.84 -5.56
C VAL A 263 1.43 1.63 -5.40
N GLN A 264 2.49 1.27 -6.14
CA GLN A 264 3.79 1.95 -6.03
C GLN A 264 3.71 3.42 -6.45
N THR A 265 3.01 3.74 -7.54
CA THR A 265 2.94 5.13 -8.01
C THR A 265 2.20 6.00 -7.02
N MET A 266 1.11 5.50 -6.44
CA MET A 266 0.40 6.20 -5.38
C MET A 266 1.24 6.40 -4.12
N LEU A 267 2.01 5.39 -3.70
CA LEU A 267 2.95 5.53 -2.58
C LEU A 267 4.01 6.60 -2.85
N ARG A 268 4.62 6.58 -4.05
CA ARG A 268 5.68 7.52 -4.42
C ARG A 268 5.21 8.97 -4.50
N LEU A 269 3.96 9.22 -4.90
CA LEU A 269 3.40 10.59 -4.94
C LEU A 269 3.38 11.25 -3.56
N GLY A 270 3.41 10.48 -2.47
CA GLY A 270 3.50 11.02 -1.10
C GLY A 270 4.90 11.25 -0.58
N VAL A 271 5.94 10.83 -1.31
CA VAL A 271 7.33 10.78 -0.80
C VAL A 271 8.31 11.49 -1.74
N SER A 272 8.09 11.42 -3.05
CA SER A 272 9.03 11.90 -4.06
C SER A 272 8.31 12.51 -5.25
N ASP A 273 8.90 13.55 -5.86
CA ASP A 273 8.43 14.07 -7.13
C ASP A 273 8.66 13.04 -8.25
N ILE A 274 7.60 12.75 -9.02
CA ILE A 274 7.64 11.79 -10.11
C ILE A 274 7.63 12.55 -11.45
N PRO A 275 8.66 12.39 -12.30
CA PRO A 275 8.65 12.97 -13.64
C PRO A 275 7.43 12.51 -14.45
N ALA A 276 6.80 13.42 -15.18
CA ALA A 276 5.58 13.14 -15.94
C ALA A 276 5.72 11.94 -16.92
N TRP A 277 6.91 11.76 -17.52
CA TRP A 277 7.16 10.64 -18.44
C TRP A 277 7.06 9.27 -17.74
N GLN A 278 7.40 9.16 -16.46
CA GLN A 278 7.27 7.90 -15.71
C GLN A 278 5.81 7.54 -15.52
N ILE A 279 4.97 8.53 -15.22
CA ILE A 279 3.52 8.38 -15.07
C ILE A 279 2.90 7.96 -16.41
N LEU A 280 3.22 8.67 -17.50
CA LEU A 280 2.73 8.34 -18.83
C LEU A 280 3.18 6.95 -19.30
N THR A 281 4.44 6.59 -19.05
CA THR A 281 4.99 5.26 -19.39
C THR A 281 4.28 4.17 -18.61
N SER A 282 4.10 4.38 -17.30
CA SER A 282 3.38 3.45 -16.42
C SER A 282 1.94 3.22 -16.90
N ILE A 283 1.20 4.30 -17.17
CA ILE A 283 -0.17 4.22 -17.71
C ILE A 283 -0.18 3.47 -19.05
N GLY A 284 0.72 3.81 -19.97
CA GLY A 284 0.81 3.15 -21.28
C GLY A 284 1.10 1.65 -21.16
N VAL A 285 2.06 1.27 -20.32
CA VAL A 285 2.43 -0.13 -20.07
C VAL A 285 1.26 -0.89 -19.42
N MET A 286 0.52 -0.27 -18.51
CA MET A 286 -0.69 -0.86 -17.94
C MET A 286 -1.77 -1.09 -18.99
N VAL A 287 -2.09 -0.09 -19.83
CA VAL A 287 -3.10 -0.23 -20.90
C VAL A 287 -2.72 -1.35 -21.88
N ILE A 288 -1.45 -1.43 -22.27
CA ILE A 288 -0.93 -2.51 -23.12
C ILE A 288 -1.11 -3.86 -22.42
N SER A 289 -0.74 -3.96 -21.14
CA SER A 289 -0.83 -5.21 -20.37
C SER A 289 -2.28 -5.68 -20.19
N ILE A 290 -3.21 -4.75 -19.94
CA ILE A 290 -4.64 -5.03 -19.86
C ILE A 290 -5.16 -5.55 -21.19
N THR A 291 -4.80 -4.90 -22.29
CA THR A 291 -5.26 -5.27 -23.64
C THR A 291 -4.73 -6.65 -24.04
N LEU A 292 -3.42 -6.89 -23.88
CA LEU A 292 -2.80 -8.18 -24.18
C LEU A 292 -3.35 -9.29 -23.28
N GLY A 293 -3.47 -9.01 -21.98
CA GLY A 293 -4.05 -9.94 -21.02
C GLY A 293 -5.49 -10.29 -21.38
N LEU A 294 -6.31 -9.32 -21.78
CA LEU A 294 -7.71 -9.56 -22.14
C LEU A 294 -7.82 -10.46 -23.36
N ILE A 295 -7.02 -10.19 -24.40
CA ILE A 295 -6.97 -11.02 -25.62
C ILE A 295 -6.57 -12.45 -25.26
N LEU A 296 -5.52 -12.61 -24.45
CA LEU A 296 -5.02 -13.91 -24.02
C LEU A 296 -6.05 -14.66 -23.18
N SER A 297 -6.63 -14.00 -22.17
CA SER A 297 -7.65 -14.58 -21.29
C SER A 297 -8.88 -15.04 -22.07
N ILE A 298 -9.37 -14.26 -23.05
CA ILE A 298 -10.48 -14.68 -23.92
C ILE A 298 -10.10 -15.91 -24.76
N LYS A 299 -8.88 -15.94 -25.34
CA LYS A 299 -8.41 -17.10 -26.12
C LYS A 299 -8.34 -18.36 -25.24
N ILE A 300 -7.76 -18.27 -24.04
CA ILE A 300 -7.66 -19.38 -23.09
C ILE A 300 -9.05 -19.88 -22.68
N PHE A 301 -9.98 -18.96 -22.40
CA PHE A 301 -11.35 -19.30 -21.99
C PHE A 301 -12.09 -20.06 -23.09
N ARG A 302 -11.96 -19.63 -24.36
CA ARG A 302 -12.54 -20.32 -25.52
C ARG A 302 -11.95 -21.73 -25.70
N MET A 303 -10.62 -21.87 -25.60
CA MET A 303 -9.96 -23.17 -25.78
C MET A 303 -10.36 -24.18 -24.70
N HIS A 304 -10.36 -23.78 -23.42
CA HIS A 304 -10.69 -24.70 -22.31
C HIS A 304 -12.12 -25.20 -22.34
N MET A 305 -13.05 -24.35 -22.77
CA MET A 305 -14.45 -24.71 -22.92
C MET A 305 -14.70 -25.75 -24.02
N LEU A 306 -13.97 -25.68 -25.13
CA LEU A 306 -14.13 -26.60 -26.26
C LEU A 306 -13.57 -28.01 -25.96
N MET A 307 -12.79 -28.18 -24.89
CA MET A 307 -12.06 -29.43 -24.60
C MET A 307 -12.65 -30.26 -23.44
N HIS A 308 -13.92 -30.07 -23.06
CA HIS A 308 -14.62 -30.85 -22.02
C HIS A 308 -13.72 -31.22 -20.81
N GLY A 309 -13.02 -30.24 -20.23
CA GLY A 309 -12.30 -30.40 -18.96
C GLY A 309 -10.95 -31.13 -19.01
N LYS A 310 -10.39 -31.48 -20.17
CA LYS A 310 -8.99 -31.97 -20.23
C LYS A 310 -8.00 -30.79 -20.23
N ARG A 311 -7.05 -30.78 -19.28
CA ARG A 311 -5.99 -29.76 -19.16
C ARG A 311 -5.07 -29.86 -20.40
N PRO A 312 -4.95 -28.82 -21.24
CA PRO A 312 -4.03 -28.86 -22.36
C PRO A 312 -2.59 -28.84 -21.86
N GLY A 313 -1.74 -29.67 -22.46
CA GLY A 313 -0.31 -29.62 -22.21
C GLY A 313 0.29 -28.30 -22.70
N ILE A 314 1.35 -27.82 -22.05
CA ILE A 314 2.06 -26.58 -22.42
C ILE A 314 2.48 -26.58 -23.91
N ALA A 315 2.73 -27.77 -24.48
CA ALA A 315 3.02 -27.96 -25.90
C ALA A 315 1.83 -27.67 -26.84
N GLU A 316 0.60 -28.05 -26.46
CA GLU A 316 -0.61 -27.80 -27.25
C GLU A 316 -1.04 -26.33 -27.21
N LEU A 317 -0.85 -25.66 -26.06
CA LEU A 317 -1.10 -24.22 -25.93
C LEU A 317 -0.24 -23.39 -26.90
N ARG A 318 1.04 -23.75 -27.05
CA ARG A 318 1.94 -23.06 -27.98
C ARG A 318 1.58 -23.31 -29.45
N LEU A 319 1.08 -24.50 -29.80
CA LEU A 319 0.72 -24.85 -31.17
C LEU A 319 -0.57 -24.13 -31.62
N ASN A 320 -1.59 -24.10 -30.75
CA ASN A 320 -2.87 -23.48 -31.08
C ASN A 320 -2.81 -21.94 -31.11
N LEU A 321 -1.93 -21.31 -30.33
CA LEU A 321 -1.68 -19.87 -30.40
C LEU A 321 -1.07 -19.42 -31.75
N LYS A 322 -0.45 -20.34 -32.50
CA LYS A 322 0.16 -20.05 -33.80
C LYS A 322 -0.84 -20.13 -34.96
N ASN A 323 -1.97 -20.81 -34.75
CA ASN A 323 -2.96 -21.11 -35.79
C ASN A 323 -4.30 -20.38 -35.60
N ALA A 324 -4.39 -19.42 -34.66
CA ALA A 324 -5.60 -18.67 -34.32
C ALA A 324 -5.35 -17.17 -34.16
#